data_AF-A0A838FPB5-F1
#
_entry.id   AF-A0A838FPB5-F1
#
_cell.length_a   1.000
_cell.length_b   1.000
_cell.length_c   1.000
_cell.angle_alpha   90.00
_cell.angle_beta   90.00
_cell.angle_gamma   90.00
#
_symmetry.space_group_name_H-M   'P 1'
#
loop_
_entity.id
_entity.type
_entity.pdbx_description
1 polymer ?
#
loop_
_entity_poly.entity_id
_entity_poly.type
_entity_poly.pdbx_seq_one_letter_code
_entity_poly.pdbx_strand_id
1 'polypeptide(L)'
;MAGAAWSLLMADAALAQRPHRGGDGGMRFAQNGRDRAVRPMPDRWREMAPQDRQRFRANAERWQQMDGAQREMLREREQLRLQRMRQEADAALRQSGLQLEAERRQQYEQRYLQERRRIEESLRHELREKRQRELAPVVERLKKEFTQPQQPQQQQQQGGSNSPKPATAAPSPKK
;
A
#
# COMPACT_ATOMS: atom_id res chain seq x y z
N MET A 1 27.54 8.36 -8.60
CA MET A 1 26.17 8.49 -9.12
C MET A 1 25.46 7.15 -9.00
N ALA A 2 24.18 7.20 -8.61
CA ALA A 2 23.19 6.12 -8.61
C ALA A 2 23.45 4.94 -7.65
N GLY A 3 22.51 4.50 -6.82
CA GLY A 3 21.13 4.93 -6.63
C GLY A 3 20.63 4.28 -5.35
N ALA A 4 20.11 5.11 -4.46
CA ALA A 4 19.42 4.64 -3.27
C ALA A 4 18.20 3.83 -3.71
N ALA A 5 18.24 2.51 -3.50
CA ALA A 5 17.06 1.67 -3.56
C ALA A 5 16.24 1.95 -2.31
N TRP A 6 15.38 2.97 -2.39
CA TRP A 6 14.35 3.22 -1.39
C TRP A 6 13.39 2.02 -1.42
N SER A 7 13.66 1.07 -0.54
CA SER A 7 12.72 0.00 -0.24
C SER A 7 11.45 0.64 0.28
N LEU A 8 10.41 0.59 -0.54
CA LEU A 8 9.03 0.93 -0.19
C LEU A 8 8.62 0.04 1.00
N LEU A 9 8.90 0.51 2.22
CA LEU A 9 8.33 -0.03 3.43
C LEU A 9 6.85 0.34 3.43
N MET A 10 6.04 -0.54 2.84
CA MET A 10 4.62 -0.68 3.12
C MET A 10 4.42 -1.07 4.59
N ALA A 11 4.76 -0.15 5.50
CA ALA A 11 4.31 -0.18 6.88
C ALA A 11 2.92 0.47 6.91
N ASP A 12 1.99 -0.20 6.24
CA ASP A 12 0.57 -0.12 6.57
C ASP A 12 0.53 -0.38 8.09
N ALA A 13 0.04 0.59 8.85
CA ALA A 13 -0.21 0.39 10.26
C ALA A 13 -1.24 -0.73 10.35
N ALA A 14 -0.75 -1.97 10.50
CA ALA A 14 -1.56 -3.16 10.62
C ALA A 14 -2.25 -3.17 11.99
N LEU A 15 -3.13 -2.20 12.23
CA LEU A 15 -4.33 -2.48 12.98
C LEU A 15 -5.13 -3.51 12.16
N ALA A 16 -5.04 -4.77 12.59
CA ALA A 16 -5.92 -5.86 12.19
C ALA A 16 -5.90 -6.24 10.69
N GLN A 17 -4.79 -6.79 10.19
CA GLN A 17 -4.88 -7.69 9.03
C GLN A 17 -5.39 -9.06 9.49
N ARG A 18 -6.72 -9.23 9.57
CA ARG A 18 -7.37 -10.54 9.65
C ARG A 18 -7.23 -11.26 8.31
N PRO A 19 -6.66 -12.46 8.22
CA PRO A 19 -6.92 -13.34 7.08
C PRO A 19 -8.29 -14.01 7.26
N HIS A 20 -9.18 -13.85 6.29
CA HIS A 20 -10.38 -14.67 6.17
C HIS A 20 -9.96 -16.11 5.87
N ARG A 21 -10.37 -17.06 6.72
CA ARG A 21 -10.44 -18.47 6.38
C ARG A 21 -11.86 -18.93 6.71
N GLY A 22 -12.57 -19.41 5.69
CA GLY A 22 -13.93 -19.92 5.80
C GLY A 22 -14.02 -21.07 6.81
N GLY A 23 -15.11 -21.08 7.56
CA GLY A 23 -15.43 -22.06 8.59
C GLY A 23 -16.65 -21.60 9.35
N ASP A 24 -17.76 -22.27 9.08
CA ASP A 24 -19.10 -22.11 9.64
C ASP A 24 -19.12 -22.10 11.18
N GLY A 25 -20.03 -21.31 11.77
CA GLY A 25 -20.14 -21.12 13.22
C GLY A 25 -20.32 -19.66 13.61
N GLY A 26 -21.58 -19.24 13.71
CA GLY A 26 -21.96 -17.85 13.96
C GLY A 26 -21.31 -17.24 15.20
N MET A 27 -20.78 -16.03 15.06
CA MET A 27 -20.75 -15.07 16.15
C MET A 27 -20.96 -13.65 15.63
N ARG A 28 -22.09 -13.08 16.05
CA ARG A 28 -22.39 -11.66 16.08
C ARG A 28 -21.25 -10.91 16.78
N PHE A 29 -20.32 -10.32 16.04
CA PHE A 29 -19.44 -9.29 16.60
C PHE A 29 -19.17 -8.18 15.58
N ALA A 30 -20.14 -7.26 15.49
CA ALA A 30 -19.88 -5.93 14.97
C ALA A 30 -20.82 -4.87 15.56
N GLN A 31 -21.33 -5.11 16.77
CA GLN A 31 -21.92 -4.07 17.59
C GLN A 31 -20.86 -3.65 18.60
N ASN A 32 -20.63 -2.34 18.73
CA ASN A 32 -19.83 -1.68 19.76
C ASN A 32 -18.31 -1.73 19.59
N GLY A 33 -17.80 -0.88 18.69
CA GLY A 33 -16.42 -0.36 18.80
C GLY A 33 -16.13 0.31 20.16
N ARG A 34 -17.17 0.64 20.94
CA ARG A 34 -17.07 1.11 22.34
C ARG A 34 -16.69 -0.03 23.30
N ASP A 35 -17.19 -1.26 23.13
CA ASP A 35 -16.92 -2.35 24.09
C ASP A 35 -15.49 -2.90 23.97
N ARG A 36 -14.88 -2.81 22.78
CA ARG A 36 -13.49 -3.26 22.58
C ARG A 36 -12.45 -2.30 23.21
N ALA A 37 -12.82 -1.04 23.41
CA ALA A 37 -11.99 -0.05 24.10
C ALA A 37 -12.13 -0.12 25.62
N VAL A 38 -13.23 -0.67 26.13
CA VAL A 38 -13.53 -0.79 27.57
C VAL A 38 -12.93 -2.06 28.20
N ARG A 39 -12.58 -3.07 27.40
CA ARG A 39 -11.97 -4.31 27.91
C ARG A 39 -10.48 -4.14 28.25
N PRO A 40 -10.03 -4.61 29.43
CA PRO A 40 -8.61 -4.66 29.79
C PRO A 40 -7.78 -5.39 28.73
N MET A 41 -6.59 -4.87 28.45
CA MET A 41 -5.67 -5.46 27.47
C MET A 41 -5.31 -6.94 27.75
N PRO A 42 -5.17 -7.41 29.02
CA PRO A 42 -4.90 -8.82 29.31
C PRO A 42 -5.99 -9.78 28.82
N ASP A 43 -7.26 -9.38 28.91
CA ASP A 43 -8.38 -10.23 28.47
C ASP A 43 -8.43 -10.30 26.94
N ARG A 44 -8.23 -9.14 26.28
CA ARG A 44 -8.09 -9.08 24.82
C ARG A 44 -6.93 -9.92 24.31
N TRP A 45 -5.84 -10.01 25.07
CA TRP A 45 -4.69 -10.84 24.73
C TRP A 45 -5.03 -12.34 24.70
N ARG A 46 -5.80 -12.81 25.68
CA ARG A 46 -6.21 -14.22 25.80
C ARG A 46 -7.16 -14.63 24.68
N GLU A 47 -8.03 -13.73 24.24
CA GLU A 47 -8.99 -13.95 23.14
C GLU A 47 -8.34 -13.88 21.74
N MET A 48 -7.13 -13.33 21.59
CA MET A 48 -6.46 -13.26 20.29
C MET A 48 -5.99 -14.63 19.81
N ALA A 49 -6.21 -14.88 18.51
CA ALA A 49 -5.66 -16.05 17.83
C ALA A 49 -4.14 -16.13 18.06
N PRO A 50 -3.54 -17.32 18.19
CA PRO A 50 -2.11 -17.46 18.44
C PRO A 50 -1.23 -16.71 17.43
N GLN A 51 -1.63 -16.69 16.16
CA GLN A 51 -0.91 -15.98 15.10
C GLN A 51 -0.98 -14.45 15.25
N ASP A 52 -2.11 -13.91 15.72
CA ASP A 52 -2.24 -12.47 15.99
C ASP A 52 -1.39 -12.05 17.18
N ARG A 53 -1.30 -12.90 18.21
CA ARG A 53 -0.39 -12.69 19.33
C ARG A 53 1.07 -12.63 18.88
N GLN A 54 1.50 -13.50 17.97
CA GLN A 54 2.86 -13.47 17.41
C GLN A 54 3.13 -12.15 16.65
N ARG A 55 2.18 -11.71 15.81
CA ARG A 55 2.31 -10.43 15.09
C ARG A 55 2.40 -9.24 16.04
N PHE A 56 1.61 -9.25 17.11
CA PHE A 56 1.67 -8.21 18.12
C PHE A 56 3.04 -8.15 18.81
N ARG A 57 3.62 -9.30 19.17
CA ARG A 57 4.99 -9.38 19.73
C ARG A 57 6.02 -8.82 18.76
N ALA A 58 6.01 -9.28 17.50
CA ALA A 58 6.96 -8.82 16.49
C ALA A 58 6.86 -7.30 16.24
N ASN A 59 5.64 -6.75 16.24
CA ASN A 59 5.45 -5.30 16.16
C ASN A 59 5.99 -4.60 17.40
N ALA A 60 5.72 -5.10 18.61
CA ALA A 60 6.21 -4.50 19.86
C ALA A 60 7.75 -4.47 19.90
N GLU A 61 8.40 -5.55 19.49
CA GLU A 61 9.86 -5.63 19.34
C GLU A 61 10.37 -4.58 18.35
N ARG A 62 9.73 -4.46 17.18
CA ARG A 62 10.06 -3.42 16.20
C ARG A 62 9.90 -2.01 16.79
N TRP A 63 8.85 -1.76 17.57
CA TRP A 63 8.65 -0.47 18.24
C TRP A 63 9.73 -0.16 19.28
N GLN A 64 10.22 -1.17 20.00
CA GLN A 64 11.32 -0.99 20.95
C GLN A 64 12.64 -0.65 20.26
N GLN A 65 12.86 -1.21 19.06
CA GLN A 65 14.06 -0.97 18.25
C GLN A 65 14.02 0.34 17.46
N MET A 66 12.84 0.96 17.29
CA MET A 66 12.71 2.24 16.60
C MET A 66 13.31 3.38 17.42
N ASP A 67 14.06 4.26 16.77
CA ASP A 67 14.58 5.46 17.40
C ASP A 67 13.51 6.56 17.52
N GLY A 68 13.75 7.58 18.36
CA GLY A 68 12.80 8.67 18.66
C GLY A 68 12.23 9.33 17.41
N ALA A 69 13.10 9.73 16.47
CA ALA A 69 12.68 10.37 15.22
C ALA A 69 11.77 9.48 14.36
N GLN A 70 12.02 8.17 14.33
CA GLN A 70 11.17 7.22 13.60
C GLN A 70 9.79 7.10 14.24
N ARG A 71 9.73 7.10 15.58
CA ARG A 71 8.45 7.08 16.30
C ARG A 71 7.65 8.36 16.06
N GLU A 72 8.32 9.52 16.03
CA GLU A 72 7.66 10.80 15.75
C GLU A 72 7.07 10.85 14.34
N MET A 73 7.86 10.49 13.32
CA MET A 73 7.36 10.40 11.94
C MET A 73 6.12 9.50 11.83
N LEU A 74 6.10 8.36 12.53
CA LEU A 74 4.94 7.47 12.53
C LEU A 74 3.73 8.08 13.24
N ARG A 75 3.93 8.84 14.33
CA ARG A 75 2.86 9.56 15.03
C ARG A 75 2.28 10.67 14.14
N GLU A 76 3.12 11.47 13.50
CA GLU A 76 2.68 12.54 12.58
C GLU A 76 1.86 11.96 11.42
N ARG A 77 2.36 10.88 10.82
CA ARG A 77 1.65 10.17 9.76
C ARG A 77 0.28 9.66 10.23
N GLU A 78 0.20 9.11 11.44
CA GLU A 78 -1.06 8.64 12.00
C GLU A 78 -2.02 9.81 12.31
N GLN A 79 -1.51 10.94 12.82
CA GLN A 79 -2.32 12.15 13.03
C GLN A 79 -2.91 12.67 11.72
N LEU A 80 -2.10 12.77 10.67
CA LEU A 80 -2.56 13.16 9.32
C LEU A 80 -3.62 12.19 8.79
N ARG A 81 -3.42 10.89 9.01
CA ARG A 81 -4.41 9.87 8.62
C ARG A 81 -5.73 10.07 9.36
N LEU A 82 -5.69 10.22 10.68
CA LEU A 82 -6.89 10.46 11.52
C LEU A 82 -7.61 11.75 11.12
N GLN A 83 -6.87 12.82 10.84
CA GLN A 83 -7.44 14.09 10.41
C GLN A 83 -8.17 13.95 9.07
N ARG A 84 -7.58 13.27 8.08
CA ARG A 84 -8.23 13.00 6.79
C ARG A 84 -9.50 12.18 6.97
N MET A 85 -9.45 11.12 7.78
CA MET A 85 -10.63 10.30 8.06
C MET A 85 -11.79 11.11 8.67
N ARG A 86 -11.47 12.04 9.58
CA ARG A 86 -12.48 12.92 10.20
C ARG A 86 -13.07 13.90 9.20
N GLN A 87 -12.24 14.52 8.36
CA GLN A 87 -12.68 15.42 7.29
C GLN A 87 -13.60 14.70 6.28
N GLU A 88 -13.28 13.46 5.93
CA GLU A 88 -14.13 12.63 5.07
C GLU A 88 -15.48 12.33 5.72
N ALA A 89 -15.49 11.96 7.01
CA ALA A 89 -16.73 11.70 7.75
C ALA A 89 -17.60 12.97 7.85
N ASP A 90 -17.01 14.13 8.10
CA ASP A 90 -17.70 15.42 8.10
C ASP A 90 -18.23 15.79 6.70
N ALA A 91 -17.48 15.47 5.64
CA ALA A 91 -17.94 15.66 4.26
C ALA A 91 -19.14 14.76 3.92
N ALA A 92 -19.08 13.47 4.29
CA ALA A 92 -20.17 12.53 4.11
C ALA A 92 -21.43 12.96 4.89
N LEU A 93 -21.25 13.46 6.12
CA LEU A 93 -22.35 13.99 6.90
C LEU A 93 -23.01 15.20 6.21
N ARG A 94 -22.21 16.15 5.71
CA ARG A 94 -22.74 17.30 4.95
C ARG A 94 -23.48 16.87 3.69
N GLN A 95 -22.94 15.92 2.94
CA GLN A 95 -23.57 15.39 1.73
C GLN A 95 -24.88 14.65 2.02
N SER A 96 -25.02 14.05 3.20
CA SER A 96 -26.26 13.39 3.61
C SER A 96 -27.41 14.37 3.91
N GLY A 97 -27.13 15.68 4.03
CA GLY A 97 -28.11 16.70 4.41
C GLY A 97 -28.58 16.62 5.87
N LEU A 98 -28.03 15.70 6.67
CA LEU A 98 -28.42 15.51 8.06
C LEU A 98 -27.86 16.62 8.94
N GLN A 99 -28.74 17.24 9.73
CA GLN A 99 -28.35 18.13 10.82
C GLN A 99 -28.39 17.34 12.13
N LEU A 100 -27.21 16.96 12.63
CA LEU A 100 -27.06 16.16 13.84
C LEU A 100 -26.44 16.98 14.98
N GLU A 101 -26.96 16.81 16.18
CA GLU A 101 -26.34 17.28 17.43
C GLU A 101 -24.99 16.59 17.67
N ALA A 102 -24.17 17.17 18.56
CA ALA A 102 -22.78 16.74 18.77
C ALA A 102 -22.63 15.24 19.08
N GLU A 103 -23.49 14.67 19.94
CA GLU A 103 -23.42 13.25 20.28
C GLU A 103 -23.79 12.36 19.09
N ARG A 104 -24.86 12.69 18.37
CA ARG A 104 -25.28 11.94 17.17
C ARG A 104 -24.27 12.06 16.03
N ARG A 105 -23.59 13.21 15.91
CA ARG A 105 -22.47 13.39 14.97
C ARG A 105 -21.32 12.44 15.29
N GLN A 106 -20.94 12.29 16.56
CA GLN A 106 -19.90 11.33 16.95
C GLN A 106 -20.31 9.88 16.66
N GLN A 107 -21.57 9.52 16.89
CA GLN A 107 -22.09 8.19 16.54
C GLN A 107 -22.06 7.96 15.03
N TYR A 108 -22.44 8.96 14.24
CA TYR A 108 -22.35 8.92 12.78
C TYR A 108 -20.91 8.73 12.31
N GLU A 109 -19.96 9.52 12.82
CA GLU A 109 -18.54 9.41 12.49
C GLU A 109 -18.00 8.00 12.81
N GLN A 110 -18.29 7.48 14.00
CA GLN A 110 -17.89 6.12 14.40
C GLN A 110 -18.44 5.06 13.43
N ARG A 111 -19.70 5.20 13.03
CA ARG A 111 -20.35 4.26 12.11
C ARG A 111 -19.80 4.37 10.70
N TYR A 112 -19.62 5.58 10.19
CA TYR A 112 -19.03 5.85 8.89
C TYR A 112 -17.64 5.22 8.77
N LEU A 113 -16.78 5.43 9.76
CA LEU A 113 -15.43 4.86 9.77
C LEU A 113 -15.45 3.32 9.88
N GLN A 114 -16.45 2.73 10.55
CA GLN A 114 -16.63 1.29 10.60
C GLN A 114 -16.98 0.71 9.22
N GLU A 115 -17.94 1.30 8.52
CA GLU A 115 -18.35 0.82 7.19
C GLU A 115 -17.24 1.06 6.16
N ARG A 116 -16.55 2.21 6.23
CA ARG A 116 -15.39 2.49 5.39
C ARG A 116 -14.32 1.41 5.52
N ARG A 117 -13.97 0.99 6.74
CA ARG A 117 -12.98 -0.09 6.96
C ARG A 117 -13.39 -1.40 6.30
N ARG A 118 -14.68 -1.76 6.37
CA ARG A 118 -15.19 -2.98 5.73
C ARG A 118 -15.04 -2.92 4.20
N ILE A 119 -15.39 -1.77 3.61
CA ILE A 119 -15.23 -1.54 2.17
C ILE A 119 -13.76 -1.65 1.78
N GLU A 120 -12.86 -0.97 2.52
CA GLU A 120 -11.42 -1.03 2.25
C GLU A 120 -10.85 -2.45 2.37
N GLU A 121 -11.31 -3.24 3.34
CA GLU A 121 -10.89 -4.63 3.50
C GLU A 121 -11.30 -5.50 2.31
N SER A 122 -12.54 -5.38 1.82
CA SER A 122 -12.99 -6.09 0.61
C SER A 122 -12.18 -5.65 -0.61
N LEU A 123 -12.01 -4.34 -0.83
CA LEU A 123 -11.24 -3.81 -1.96
C LEU A 123 -9.79 -4.27 -1.93
N ARG A 124 -9.15 -4.31 -0.75
CA ARG A 124 -7.78 -4.85 -0.61
C ARG A 124 -7.72 -6.33 -0.97
N HIS A 125 -8.71 -7.12 -0.60
CA HIS A 125 -8.77 -8.53 -0.94
C HIS A 125 -8.89 -8.72 -2.45
N GLU A 126 -9.88 -8.07 -3.07
CA GLU A 126 -10.12 -8.12 -4.51
C GLU A 126 -8.90 -7.66 -5.30
N LEU A 127 -8.30 -6.53 -4.92
CA LEU A 127 -7.10 -6.02 -5.58
C LEU A 127 -5.91 -6.98 -5.43
N ARG A 128 -5.77 -7.64 -4.27
CA ARG A 128 -4.71 -8.62 -4.05
C ARG A 128 -4.89 -9.84 -4.93
N GLU A 129 -6.11 -10.37 -5.03
CA GLU A 129 -6.42 -11.49 -5.92
C GLU A 129 -6.17 -11.14 -7.39
N LYS A 130 -6.67 -9.98 -7.83
CA LYS A 130 -6.46 -9.48 -9.19
C LYS A 130 -4.98 -9.36 -9.50
N ARG A 131 -4.22 -8.74 -8.59
CA ARG A 131 -2.76 -8.60 -8.71
C ARG A 131 -2.08 -9.98 -8.82
N GLN A 132 -2.45 -10.95 -8.00
CA GLN A 132 -1.85 -12.29 -8.06
C GLN A 132 -2.11 -12.99 -9.41
N ARG A 133 -3.33 -12.87 -9.94
CA ARG A 133 -3.68 -13.42 -11.26
C ARG A 133 -2.87 -12.78 -12.38
N GLU A 134 -2.72 -11.46 -12.36
CA GLU A 134 -1.98 -10.70 -13.38
C GLU A 134 -0.45 -10.86 -13.27
N LEU A 135 0.07 -11.10 -12.06
CA LEU A 135 1.52 -11.29 -11.84
C LEU A 135 2.03 -12.64 -12.35
N ALA A 136 1.23 -13.70 -12.32
CA ALA A 136 1.64 -15.02 -12.77
C ALA A 136 2.22 -15.03 -14.21
N PRO A 137 1.52 -14.50 -15.24
CA PRO A 137 2.08 -14.47 -16.60
C PRO A 137 3.29 -13.55 -16.73
N VAL A 138 3.36 -12.46 -15.95
CA VAL A 138 4.52 -11.56 -15.93
C VAL A 138 5.76 -12.30 -15.42
N VAL A 139 5.63 -13.06 -14.33
CA VAL A 139 6.73 -13.87 -13.80
C VAL A 139 7.18 -14.92 -14.81
N GLU A 140 6.26 -15.60 -15.50
CA GLU A 140 6.62 -16.59 -16.52
C GLU A 140 7.30 -15.95 -17.74
N ARG A 141 6.86 -14.77 -18.18
CA ARG A 141 7.54 -14.02 -19.23
C ARG A 141 8.94 -13.62 -18.80
N LEU A 142 9.09 -13.07 -17.61
CA LEU A 142 10.40 -12.68 -17.06
C LEU A 142 11.33 -13.91 -16.92
N LYS A 143 10.83 -15.06 -16.46
CA LYS A 143 11.64 -16.30 -16.44
C LYS A 143 12.18 -16.65 -17.82
N LYS A 144 11.37 -16.54 -18.87
CA LYS A 144 11.82 -16.80 -20.25
C LYS A 144 12.87 -15.79 -20.72
N GLU A 145 12.64 -14.50 -20.48
CA GLU A 145 13.56 -13.41 -20.84
C GLU A 145 14.93 -13.55 -20.16
N PHE A 146 14.96 -13.97 -18.90
CA PHE A 146 16.18 -14.03 -18.09
C PHE A 146 16.82 -15.43 -18.02
N THR A 147 16.20 -16.47 -18.58
CA THR A 147 16.78 -17.83 -18.68
C THR A 147 17.25 -18.17 -20.10
N GLN A 148 16.71 -17.51 -21.13
CA GLN A 148 17.29 -17.62 -22.46
C GLN A 148 18.69 -16.99 -22.45
N PRO A 149 19.74 -17.70 -22.89
CA PRO A 149 21.02 -17.05 -23.13
C PRO A 149 20.76 -15.91 -24.10
N GLN A 150 21.21 -14.69 -23.76
CA GLN A 150 21.22 -13.59 -24.73
C GLN A 150 21.92 -14.12 -25.98
N GLN A 151 21.16 -14.42 -27.04
CA GLN A 151 21.77 -14.63 -28.33
C GLN A 151 22.52 -13.32 -28.61
N PRO A 152 23.84 -13.37 -28.90
CA PRO A 152 24.55 -12.17 -29.28
C PRO A 152 23.80 -11.62 -30.49
N GLN A 153 23.16 -10.46 -30.30
CA GLN A 153 22.56 -9.73 -31.39
C GLN A 153 23.64 -9.60 -32.45
N GLN A 154 23.37 -10.21 -33.60
CA GLN A 154 24.11 -10.02 -34.81
C GLN A 154 24.28 -8.51 -35.01
N GLN A 155 25.50 -8.03 -34.75
CA GLN A 155 26.06 -6.91 -35.47
C GLN A 155 26.16 -7.34 -36.93
N GLN A 156 25.07 -7.22 -37.68
CA GLN A 156 25.09 -7.12 -39.13
C GLN A 156 24.21 -5.93 -39.49
N GLN A 157 24.81 -4.77 -39.73
CA GLN A 157 25.27 -4.29 -41.04
C GLN A 157 24.43 -3.06 -41.43
N GLN A 158 24.80 -1.90 -40.90
CA GLN A 158 24.80 -0.67 -41.70
C GLN A 158 26.26 -0.25 -41.89
N GLY A 159 27.00 -1.12 -42.56
CA GLY A 159 28.31 -0.82 -43.17
C GLY A 159 28.12 -0.48 -44.64
N GLY A 160 27.25 0.48 -44.94
CA GLY A 160 27.13 1.07 -46.27
C GLY A 160 28.13 2.21 -46.37
N SER A 161 29.33 1.90 -46.83
CA SER A 161 30.38 2.85 -47.13
C SER A 161 29.96 3.82 -48.25
N ASN A 162 29.42 4.99 -47.91
CA ASN A 162 29.53 6.14 -48.81
C ASN A 162 30.86 6.82 -48.49
N SER A 163 31.94 6.30 -49.09
CA SER A 163 33.17 7.06 -49.18
C SER A 163 32.94 8.28 -50.08
N PRO A 164 33.33 9.49 -49.65
CA PRO A 164 33.29 10.69 -50.47
C PRO A 164 34.42 10.68 -51.50
N LYS A 165 34.09 11.02 -52.75
CA LYS A 165 35.05 11.25 -53.84
C LYS A 165 35.82 12.56 -53.61
N PRO A 166 37.15 12.61 -53.75
CA PRO A 166 37.92 13.81 -53.45
C PRO A 166 38.08 14.76 -54.65
N ALA A 167 38.21 16.04 -54.28
CA ALA A 167 38.82 17.19 -54.95
C ALA A 167 38.18 17.73 -56.24
N THR A 168 37.77 19.01 -56.22
CA THR A 168 38.48 20.10 -56.93
C THR A 168 37.98 21.47 -56.44
N ALA A 169 38.93 22.27 -55.93
CA ALA A 169 39.05 23.73 -55.92
C ALA A 169 37.88 24.66 -55.49
N ALA A 170 38.15 25.41 -54.42
CA ALA A 170 37.68 26.78 -54.14
C ALA A 170 38.07 27.77 -55.28
N PRO A 171 37.64 29.07 -55.34
CA PRO A 171 37.23 29.88 -54.20
C PRO A 171 36.15 30.99 -54.39
N SER A 172 35.71 31.47 -53.23
CA SER A 172 35.47 32.87 -52.88
C SER A 172 34.11 33.56 -53.08
N PRO A 173 33.81 34.56 -52.23
CA PRO A 173 32.46 35.02 -51.89
C PRO A 173 32.17 36.43 -52.44
N LYS A 174 30.93 36.88 -52.21
CA LYS A 174 30.34 38.26 -52.24
C LYS A 174 28.95 38.12 -52.89
N LYS A 175 27.87 38.76 -52.45
CA LYS A 175 27.60 39.83 -51.48
C LYS A 175 26.12 39.71 -51.12
#